data_AF-A0A1B6FT31-F1
#
_entry.id   AF-A0A1B6FT31-F1
#
_cell.length_a   1.000
_cell.length_b   1.000
_cell.length_c   1.000
_cell.angle_alpha   90.00
_cell.angle_beta   90.00
_cell.angle_gamma   90.00
#
_symmetry.space_group_name_H-M   'P 1'
#
loop_
_entity.id
_entity.type
_entity.pdbx_description
1 polymer ?
#
loop_
_entity_poly.entity_id
_entity_poly.type
_entity_poly.pdbx_seq_one_letter_code
_entity_poly.pdbx_strand_id
1 'polypeptide(L)'
;RIIARLKFRESCKEAFKMLQILTLPSLYILETTLFCIFKCPLTSGRDIHSYDTRGRDTYRAGRYRTGVFEHLPSQARVRFLNKLPDSLRNASTPKVLKSRLK
;
A
#
# COMPACT_ATOMS: atom_id res chain seq x y z
N ARG A 1 1.19 14.83 19.34
CA ARG A 1 0.81 15.57 20.57
C ARG A 1 1.56 16.89 20.70
N ILE A 2 2.90 16.86 20.78
CA ILE A 2 3.75 18.06 20.99
C ILE A 2 3.44 19.16 19.94
N ILE A 3 3.46 18.80 18.65
CA ILE A 3 3.19 19.73 17.54
C ILE A 3 1.84 20.45 17.68
N ALA A 4 0.81 19.76 18.18
CA ALA A 4 -0.55 20.29 18.32
C ALA A 4 -0.89 20.70 19.76
N ARG A 5 0.10 20.74 20.68
CA ARG A 5 -0.06 21.11 22.10
C ARG A 5 -1.21 20.39 22.84
N LEU A 6 -1.46 19.12 22.49
CA LEU A 6 -2.56 18.33 23.08
C LEU A 6 -2.24 17.84 24.51
N LYS A 7 -3.21 17.95 25.45
CA LYS A 7 -3.14 17.41 26.83
C LYS A 7 -3.08 15.90 26.80
N PHE A 8 -2.48 15.21 27.78
CA PHE A 8 -2.19 13.77 27.76
C PHE A 8 -3.34 12.82 27.35
N ARG A 9 -4.61 13.11 27.70
CA ARG A 9 -5.76 12.25 27.38
C ARG A 9 -6.53 12.65 26.12
N GLU A 10 -6.18 13.76 25.48
CA GLU A 10 -6.86 14.20 24.26
C GLU A 10 -6.57 13.27 23.06
N SER A 11 -7.52 13.13 22.15
CA SER A 11 -7.33 12.35 20.94
C SER A 11 -6.44 13.09 19.94
N CYS A 12 -5.48 12.39 19.35
CA CYS A 12 -4.67 12.94 18.24
C CYS A 12 -5.43 12.97 16.91
N LYS A 13 -6.57 12.26 16.78
CA LYS A 13 -7.25 12.03 15.50
C LYS A 13 -7.57 13.33 14.75
N GLU A 14 -8.21 14.28 15.43
CA GLU A 14 -8.59 15.56 14.82
C GLU A 14 -7.37 16.42 14.51
N ALA A 15 -6.33 16.38 15.34
CA ALA A 15 -5.08 17.10 15.07
C ALA A 15 -4.38 16.60 13.79
N PHE A 16 -4.37 15.29 13.51
CA PHE A 16 -3.82 14.77 12.25
C PHE A 16 -4.60 15.28 11.03
N LYS A 17 -5.93 15.34 11.11
CA LYS A 17 -6.76 15.90 10.03
C LYS A 17 -6.52 17.40 9.84
N MET A 18 -6.51 18.18 10.93
CA MET A 18 -6.28 19.63 10.85
C MET A 18 -4.91 19.96 10.26
N LEU A 19 -3.88 19.19 10.64
CA LEU A 19 -2.53 19.36 10.11
C LEU A 19 -2.36 18.76 8.70
N GLN A 20 -3.36 18.06 8.16
CA GLN A 20 -3.29 17.34 6.88
C GLN A 20 -2.10 16.36 6.82
N ILE A 21 -1.80 15.71 7.95
CA ILE A 21 -0.70 14.74 8.08
C ILE A 21 -1.29 13.33 8.06
N LEU A 22 -0.64 12.43 7.32
CA LEU A 22 -0.94 11.01 7.37
C LEU A 22 -0.41 10.38 8.66
N THR A 23 -1.18 9.47 9.25
CA THR A 23 -0.68 8.63 10.34
C THR A 23 0.42 7.70 9.83
N LEU A 24 1.31 7.23 10.70
CA LEU A 24 2.39 6.33 10.32
C LEU A 24 1.90 5.09 9.54
N PRO A 25 0.83 4.38 9.95
CA PRO A 25 0.30 3.27 9.16
C PRO A 25 -0.20 3.70 7.78
N SER A 26 -0.90 4.84 7.68
CA SER A 26 -1.40 5.35 6.40
C SER A 26 -0.26 5.75 5.45
N LEU A 27 0.78 6.39 5.99
CA LEU A 27 1.98 6.75 5.25
C LEU A 27 2.71 5.48 4.76
N TYR A 28 2.86 4.49 5.63
CA TYR A 28 3.47 3.20 5.29
C TYR A 28 2.72 2.51 4.14
N ILE A 29 1.39 2.41 4.22
CA ILE A 29 0.57 1.81 3.16
C ILE A 29 0.75 2.59 1.85
N LEU A 30 0.70 3.93 1.90
CA LEU A 30 0.83 4.77 0.71
C LEU A 30 2.20 4.60 0.04
N GLU A 31 3.29 4.74 0.79
CA GLU A 31 4.64 4.70 0.25
C GLU A 31 5.00 3.30 -0.28
N THR A 32 4.63 2.24 0.45
CA THR A 32 4.89 0.87 0.00
C THR A 32 4.10 0.51 -1.26
N THR A 33 2.86 0.98 -1.36
CA THR A 33 2.02 0.80 -2.56
C THR A 33 2.59 1.56 -3.76
N LEU A 34 2.94 2.84 -3.60
CA LEU A 34 3.52 3.65 -4.67
C LEU A 34 4.85 3.08 -5.17
N PHE A 35 5.72 2.68 -4.25
CA PHE A 35 6.97 2.03 -4.60
C PHE A 35 6.73 0.76 -5.42
N CYS A 36 5.70 -0.02 -5.06
CA CYS A 36 5.35 -1.23 -5.78
C CYS A 36 4.87 -0.95 -7.21
N ILE A 37 3.94 -0.01 -7.38
CA ILE A 37 3.33 0.30 -8.67
C ILE A 37 4.35 0.87 -9.65
N PHE A 38 5.25 1.74 -9.18
CA PHE A 38 6.08 2.56 -10.07
C PHE A 38 7.56 2.17 -10.12
N LYS A 39 8.06 1.35 -9.19
CA LYS A 39 9.50 1.06 -9.07
C LYS A 39 9.86 -0.42 -9.05
N CYS A 40 8.88 -1.33 -8.98
CA CYS A 40 9.16 -2.75 -8.85
C CYS A 40 8.49 -3.58 -9.95
N PRO A 41 9.19 -4.59 -10.49
CA PRO A 41 8.54 -5.60 -11.30
C PRO A 41 7.56 -6.38 -10.43
N LEU A 42 6.35 -6.57 -10.94
CA LEU A 42 5.29 -7.35 -10.32
C LEU A 42 5.01 -8.58 -11.15
N THR A 43 4.88 -9.72 -10.50
CA THR A 43 4.48 -10.98 -11.13
C THR A 43 3.04 -11.27 -10.75
N SER A 44 2.18 -11.39 -11.75
CA SER A 44 0.79 -11.80 -11.62
C SER A 44 0.64 -13.32 -11.73
N GLY A 45 -0.53 -13.85 -11.38
CA GLY A 45 -0.85 -15.26 -11.64
C GLY A 45 -0.80 -15.61 -13.13
N ARG A 46 -1.19 -14.67 -14.00
CA ARG A 46 -1.16 -14.78 -15.45
C ARG A 46 0.25 -14.98 -16.01
N ASP A 47 1.26 -14.40 -15.38
CA ASP A 47 2.65 -14.54 -15.81
C ASP A 47 3.22 -15.95 -15.53
N ILE A 48 2.55 -16.73 -14.67
CA ILE A 48 3.04 -18.03 -14.20
C ILE A 48 2.25 -19.20 -14.80
N HIS A 49 0.93 -19.03 -14.97
CA HIS A 49 0.06 -20.09 -15.49
C HIS A 49 -0.60 -19.64 -16.78
N SER A 50 -0.55 -20.51 -17.80
CA SER A 50 -1.24 -20.29 -19.08
C SER A 50 -2.76 -20.50 -19.00
N TYR A 51 -3.23 -21.25 -18.00
CA TYR A 51 -4.64 -21.57 -17.79
C TYR A 51 -5.28 -20.68 -16.71
N ASP A 52 -6.62 -20.66 -16.70
CA ASP A 52 -7.40 -19.86 -15.76
C ASP A 52 -7.33 -20.42 -14.34
N THR A 53 -6.85 -19.57 -13.42
CA THR A 53 -6.85 -19.84 -11.98
C THR A 53 -7.63 -18.74 -11.27
N ARG A 54 -8.17 -19.05 -10.08
CA ARG A 54 -8.90 -18.07 -9.25
C ARG A 54 -8.10 -16.81 -8.92
N GLY A 55 -6.77 -16.89 -8.96
CA GLY A 55 -5.85 -15.77 -8.71
C GLY A 55 -5.13 -15.25 -9.94
N ARG A 56 -5.64 -15.51 -11.16
CA ARG A 56 -4.96 -15.15 -12.42
C ARG A 56 -4.55 -13.69 -12.48
N ASP A 57 -5.46 -12.78 -12.17
CA ASP A 57 -5.21 -11.34 -12.25
C ASP A 57 -4.73 -10.71 -10.92
N THR A 58 -4.43 -11.55 -9.91
CA THR A 58 -3.86 -11.10 -8.64
C THR A 58 -2.33 -11.12 -8.70
N TYR A 59 -1.69 -10.12 -8.09
CA TYR A 59 -0.24 -10.11 -7.93
C TYR A 59 0.18 -11.11 -6.88
N ARG A 60 1.32 -11.77 -7.11
CA ARG A 60 1.90 -12.74 -6.19
C ARG A 60 3.08 -12.12 -5.45
N ALA A 61 3.08 -12.33 -4.15
CA ALA A 61 4.22 -12.00 -3.32
C ALA A 61 5.26 -13.12 -3.45
N GLY A 62 6.55 -12.78 -3.28
CA GLY A 62 7.62 -13.77 -3.29
C GLY A 62 7.40 -14.83 -2.22
N ARG A 63 7.67 -16.10 -2.54
CA ARG A 63 7.54 -17.20 -1.58
C ARG A 63 8.88 -17.43 -0.89
N TYR A 64 8.95 -17.14 0.40
CA TYR A 64 10.16 -17.36 1.22
C TYR A 64 9.95 -18.49 2.22
N ARG A 65 11.04 -19.14 2.64
CA ARG A 65 11.00 -20.28 3.57
C ARG A 65 10.89 -19.88 5.04
N THR A 66 11.27 -18.65 5.39
CA THR A 66 11.31 -18.17 6.78
C THR A 66 10.36 -17.00 6.99
N GLY A 67 9.79 -16.90 8.20
CA GLY A 67 8.86 -15.84 8.58
C GLY A 67 9.47 -14.44 8.63
N VAL A 68 10.81 -14.33 8.69
CA VAL A 68 11.54 -13.04 8.69
C VAL A 68 11.15 -12.19 7.48
N PHE A 69 10.88 -12.83 6.34
CA PHE A 69 10.53 -12.12 5.12
C PHE A 69 9.08 -11.62 5.11
N GLU A 70 8.19 -12.12 5.98
CA GLU A 70 6.78 -11.72 5.99
C GLU A 70 6.58 -10.25 6.32
N HIS A 71 7.48 -9.68 7.13
CA HIS A 71 7.43 -8.28 7.55
C HIS A 71 8.10 -7.33 6.55
N LEU A 72 8.67 -7.85 5.44
CA LEU A 72 9.28 -7.00 4.44
C LEU A 72 8.22 -6.12 3.77
N PRO A 73 8.54 -4.84 3.50
CA PRO A 73 7.69 -3.98 2.68
C PRO A 73 7.39 -4.61 1.32
N SER A 74 8.30 -5.44 0.78
CA SER A 74 8.12 -6.16 -0.48
C SER A 74 7.00 -7.20 -0.45
N GLN A 75 6.70 -7.76 0.72
CA GLN A 75 5.59 -8.70 0.93
C GLN A 75 4.29 -7.97 1.25
N ALA A 76 4.34 -6.99 2.16
CA ALA A 76 3.19 -6.20 2.57
C ALA A 76 2.57 -5.43 1.38
N ARG A 77 3.41 -4.83 0.52
CA ARG A 77 2.96 -4.05 -0.64
C ARG A 77 2.04 -4.83 -1.59
N VAL A 78 2.29 -6.12 -1.81
CA VAL A 78 1.48 -6.94 -2.73
C VAL A 78 0.09 -7.15 -2.13
N ARG A 79 0.00 -7.33 -0.81
CA ARG A 79 -1.28 -7.45 -0.11
C ARG A 79 -2.08 -6.16 -0.22
N PHE A 80 -1.45 -5.00 -0.05
CA PHE A 80 -2.11 -3.70 -0.22
C PHE A 80 -2.60 -3.51 -1.65
N LEU A 81 -1.74 -3.77 -2.64
CA LEU A 81 -2.06 -3.58 -4.05
C LEU A 81 -3.23 -4.46 -4.51
N ASN A 82 -3.27 -5.72 -4.07
CA ASN A 82 -4.37 -6.65 -4.40
C ASN A 82 -5.71 -6.24 -3.79
N LYS A 83 -5.71 -5.40 -2.75
CA LYS A 83 -6.93 -4.85 -2.14
C LYS A 83 -7.37 -3.53 -2.77
N LEU A 84 -6.53 -2.93 -3.62
CA LEU A 84 -6.91 -1.72 -4.35
C LEU A 84 -7.80 -2.04 -5.54
N PRO A 85 -8.81 -1.19 -5.81
CA PRO A 85 -9.60 -1.27 -7.02
C PRO A 85 -8.75 -0.98 -8.26
N ASP A 86 -9.14 -1.56 -9.39
CA ASP A 86 -8.39 -1.46 -10.64
C ASP A 86 -8.27 -0.01 -11.14
N SER A 87 -9.25 0.83 -10.83
CA SER A 87 -9.23 2.27 -11.13
C SER A 87 -8.05 3.00 -10.49
N LEU A 88 -7.59 2.56 -9.31
CA LEU A 88 -6.43 3.13 -8.63
C LEU A 88 -5.13 2.43 -9.08
N ARG A 89 -5.18 1.13 -9.33
CA ARG A 89 -4.04 0.31 -9.77
C ARG A 89 -3.49 0.75 -11.13
N ASN A 90 -4.38 1.12 -12.05
CA ASN A 90 -4.03 1.52 -13.42
C ASN A 90 -3.68 3.01 -13.55
N ALA A 91 -3.36 3.68 -12.43
CA ALA A 91 -2.92 5.07 -12.48
C ALA A 91 -1.54 5.19 -13.13
N SER A 92 -1.41 6.05 -14.14
CA SER A 92 -0.18 6.22 -14.92
C SER A 92 0.95 6.90 -14.14
N THR A 93 0.62 7.71 -13.12
CA THR A 93 1.63 8.44 -12.32
C THR A 93 1.24 8.50 -10.84
N PRO A 94 2.23 8.64 -9.93
CA PRO A 94 1.97 8.82 -8.50
C PRO A 94 1.06 10.00 -8.19
N LYS A 95 1.16 11.10 -8.97
CA LYS A 95 0.35 12.31 -8.78
C LYS A 95 -1.13 12.03 -9.05
N VAL A 96 -1.43 11.32 -10.14
CA VAL A 96 -2.80 10.92 -10.51
C VAL A 96 -3.40 9.96 -9.47
N LEU A 97 -2.59 9.03 -8.96
CA LEU A 97 -3.05 8.13 -7.89
C LEU A 97 -3.41 8.92 -6.63
N LYS A 98 -2.52 9.82 -6.18
CA LYS A 98 -2.77 10.65 -5.00
C LYS A 98 -3.98 11.57 -5.14
N SER A 99 -4.27 12.07 -6.36
CA SER A 99 -5.46 12.91 -6.59
C SER A 99 -6.77 12.12 -6.52
N ARG A 100 -6.75 10.83 -6.86
CA ARG A 100 -7.92 9.93 -6.80
C ARG A 100 -8.23 9.40 -5.39
N LEU A 101 -7.31 9.58 -4.44
CA LEU A 101 -7.47 9.16 -3.03
C LEU A 101 -8.15 10.21 -2.15
N LYS A 102 -8.49 11.38 -2.71
CA LYS A 102 -9.17 12.47 -2.00
C LYS A 102 -10.67 12.25 -1.93
#